data_AF-A0A8H5CIN1-F1
#
_entry.id   AF-A0A8H5CIN1-F1
#
_cell.length_a   1.000
_cell.length_b   1.000
_cell.length_c   1.000
_cell.angle_alpha   90.00
_cell.angle_beta   90.00
_cell.angle_gamma   90.00
#
_symmetry.space_group_name_H-M   'P 1'
#
loop_
_entity.id
_entity.type
_entity.pdbx_description
1 polymer ?
#
loop_
_entity_poly.entity_id
_entity_poly.type
_entity_poly.pdbx_seq_one_letter_code
_entity_poly.pdbx_strand_id
1 'polypeptide(L)'
;MWLSVHWRLLPRFLAIYTLVTVCSARDSNGGTQAPFGYQGTHPQGRVGAAASRLESRTRWEFDLEPSPNATGNYIFESVASLLQQWPNTRYRNGHTIVPVTLPIGTLLHHGTHQPAVPSVPDWVAIDPEHSYLFCDAVSPSSGCWHLTLAATRPLKLLYFDGSSGAKIQGALDAQDLLAWGEVAKEPLESEGRRIKDLCEWGRKYELDGFLRQAVDFEIMLCDFTKGVDVVSFLNLKTILPHDRLQSTAATSRTDDMANNTYREPDTSKPYPPFFLALESGSWHRTFPGLTRAKLDLPRLVSFYDNAQFPSLLEWRLSLRGGEGAAGQGERYDHRLRAMSEQDRKGLLGRLDEVLRVREGGQGESGVDWESLVRSVVQRYADRLEVLQYLLSDATAPRLKGKDDRALEVIRNTHKYISTILAPYILNSANPPSSLSSSSKPTDLSWATPVFENCASIHTKYTAHLRLTRSEALIRDSVDSVLHEICRVLVGVWAEGVELGLEGDNSGPLITVHIKDGAKKVQTKWSRKINGLMAWLDWNVWVKCRPACGFEDMCWLPTWPGWPWTKHNEIGANPDPQDDYWRRPQPQCIRRVFPLQYLP
;
A
#
# COMPACT_ATOMS: atom_id res chain seq x y z
N MET A 1 -28.19 38.06 40.66
CA MET A 1 -26.91 38.73 40.40
C MET A 1 -26.55 38.40 38.95
N TRP A 2 -26.96 39.16 37.91
CA TRP A 2 -26.65 40.56 37.56
C TRP A 2 -25.13 40.78 37.61
N LEU A 3 -24.39 41.11 36.54
CA LEU A 3 -24.66 42.01 35.41
C LEU A 3 -23.79 41.74 34.17
N SER A 4 -24.38 41.99 32.99
CA SER A 4 -23.71 42.41 31.75
C SER A 4 -23.46 43.93 31.75
N VAL A 5 -22.44 44.41 31.02
CA VAL A 5 -22.31 45.78 30.46
C VAL A 5 -21.47 45.64 29.17
N HIS A 6 -22.01 45.74 27.94
CA HIS A 6 -22.28 46.95 27.10
C HIS A 6 -21.03 47.79 26.76
N TRP A 7 -20.90 48.51 25.63
CA TRP A 7 -21.38 48.49 24.23
C TRP A 7 -20.43 49.48 23.48
N ARG A 8 -20.22 49.26 22.18
CA ARG A 8 -19.67 50.11 21.08
C ARG A 8 -19.29 51.59 21.33
N LEU A 9 -18.23 52.04 20.64
CA LEU A 9 -18.14 53.36 19.97
C LEU A 9 -17.25 53.30 18.68
N LEU A 10 -17.84 53.68 17.53
CA LEU A 10 -17.23 54.27 16.30
C LEU A 10 -17.06 55.81 16.54
N PRO A 11 -16.54 56.71 15.64
CA PRO A 11 -16.18 56.60 14.20
C PRO A 11 -14.93 57.44 13.70
N ARG A 12 -14.60 57.28 12.40
CA ARG A 12 -14.11 58.26 11.38
C ARG A 12 -12.82 59.09 11.62
N PHE A 13 -11.92 59.15 10.62
CA PHE A 13 -11.53 60.41 9.94
C PHE A 13 -10.73 60.20 8.62
N LEU A 14 -11.28 60.82 7.57
CA LEU A 14 -10.78 61.41 6.32
C LEU A 14 -9.70 60.77 5.39
N ALA A 15 -10.05 60.87 4.10
CA ALA A 15 -9.29 60.70 2.87
C ALA A 15 -8.41 61.92 2.54
N ILE A 16 -7.49 61.78 1.57
CA ILE A 16 -7.17 62.80 0.53
C ILE A 16 -6.51 62.14 -0.72
N TYR A 17 -7.20 62.34 -1.84
CA TYR A 17 -6.87 62.58 -3.27
C TYR A 17 -5.50 62.15 -3.87
N THR A 18 -5.40 61.37 -4.98
CA THR A 18 -5.75 61.57 -6.43
C THR A 18 -4.56 62.02 -7.28
N LEU A 19 -4.22 61.26 -8.34
CA LEU A 19 -3.95 61.82 -9.68
C LEU A 19 -4.11 60.75 -10.77
N VAL A 20 -4.92 61.12 -11.74
CA VAL A 20 -5.30 60.44 -12.98
C VAL A 20 -4.38 60.94 -14.10
N THR A 21 -3.99 60.09 -15.05
CA THR A 21 -3.90 60.51 -16.45
C THR A 21 -4.30 59.37 -17.38
N VAL A 22 -5.24 59.71 -18.25
CA VAL A 22 -5.89 58.91 -19.29
C VAL A 22 -5.18 59.18 -20.62
N CYS A 23 -5.10 58.18 -21.51
CA CYS A 23 -5.39 58.43 -22.93
C CYS A 23 -5.78 57.14 -23.66
N SER A 24 -6.66 57.32 -24.64
CA SER A 24 -7.62 56.37 -25.20
C SER A 24 -7.20 55.81 -26.56
N ALA A 25 -7.88 54.73 -26.95
CA ALA A 25 -7.76 53.90 -28.15
C ALA A 25 -7.81 54.61 -29.52
N ARG A 26 -7.27 53.93 -30.54
CA ARG A 26 -7.87 53.81 -31.89
C ARG A 26 -7.24 52.68 -32.73
N ASP A 27 -8.11 51.93 -33.40
CA ASP A 27 -7.84 50.98 -34.49
C ASP A 27 -7.25 51.63 -35.75
N SER A 28 -6.39 50.92 -36.49
CA SER A 28 -6.61 50.48 -37.90
C SER A 28 -5.31 50.09 -38.65
N ASN A 29 -5.37 48.89 -39.28
CA ASN A 29 -4.74 48.35 -40.49
C ASN A 29 -3.37 48.83 -41.06
N GLY A 30 -2.60 47.83 -41.52
CA GLY A 30 -1.48 47.89 -42.49
C GLY A 30 -0.20 47.33 -41.86
N GLY A 31 0.38 46.19 -42.23
CA GLY A 31 0.69 45.68 -43.56
C GLY A 31 2.22 45.55 -43.66
N THR A 32 2.73 44.36 -44.06
CA THR A 32 4.14 44.04 -44.44
C THR A 32 5.19 44.09 -43.31
N GLN A 33 6.19 43.21 -43.16
CA GLN A 33 6.76 42.13 -43.98
C GLN A 33 7.65 41.28 -43.04
N ALA A 34 7.54 39.95 -43.12
CA ALA A 34 8.56 39.02 -42.65
C ALA A 34 9.23 38.39 -43.88
N PRO A 35 10.56 38.25 -43.95
CA PRO A 35 11.20 37.42 -44.96
C PRO A 35 11.51 36.00 -44.43
N PHE A 36 11.12 35.01 -45.24
CA PHE A 36 11.75 33.70 -45.49
C PHE A 36 12.15 32.82 -44.29
N GLY A 37 11.65 31.60 -44.05
CA GLY A 37 10.89 30.64 -44.84
C GLY A 37 11.53 29.24 -44.70
N TYR A 38 10.81 28.26 -44.13
CA TYR A 38 10.71 26.89 -44.66
C TYR A 38 9.61 26.10 -43.94
N GLN A 39 8.77 25.44 -44.73
CA GLN A 39 7.56 24.71 -44.33
C GLN A 39 7.88 23.34 -43.71
N GLY A 40 7.11 22.98 -42.69
CA GLY A 40 6.90 21.61 -42.24
C GLY A 40 5.47 21.48 -41.69
N THR A 41 4.61 20.81 -42.44
CA THR A 41 3.16 20.66 -42.19
C THR A 41 2.87 19.69 -41.03
N HIS A 42 2.21 20.16 -39.96
CA HIS A 42 1.57 19.30 -38.95
C HIS A 42 0.04 19.42 -39.04
N PRO A 43 -0.72 18.35 -39.33
CA PRO A 43 -2.16 18.31 -39.10
C PRO A 43 -2.44 17.58 -37.78
N GLN A 44 -2.33 18.26 -36.63
CA GLN A 44 -2.63 17.64 -35.32
C GLN A 44 -3.61 18.42 -34.42
N GLY A 45 -4.24 19.49 -34.89
CA GLY A 45 -5.12 20.31 -34.05
C GLY A 45 -6.55 19.78 -33.83
N ARG A 46 -7.10 18.96 -34.74
CA ARG A 46 -8.53 18.57 -34.71
C ARG A 46 -8.82 17.13 -34.28
N VAL A 47 -7.87 16.20 -34.47
CA VAL A 47 -8.07 14.78 -34.13
C VAL A 47 -7.94 14.53 -32.62
N GLY A 48 -7.00 15.21 -31.94
CA GLY A 48 -6.80 15.06 -30.50
C GLY A 48 -7.95 15.59 -29.63
N ALA A 49 -8.66 16.63 -30.08
CA ALA A 49 -9.81 17.20 -29.34
C ALA A 49 -11.11 16.39 -29.48
N ALA A 50 -11.20 15.54 -30.51
CA ALA A 50 -12.30 14.60 -30.72
C ALA A 50 -12.03 13.26 -30.03
N ALA A 51 -10.78 12.76 -30.09
CA ALA A 51 -10.34 11.58 -29.35
C ALA A 51 -10.46 11.79 -27.84
N SER A 52 -9.97 12.93 -27.30
CA SER A 52 -10.14 13.27 -25.87
C SER A 52 -11.60 13.46 -25.45
N ARG A 53 -12.47 13.94 -26.34
CA ARG A 53 -13.92 14.05 -26.08
C ARG A 53 -14.64 12.70 -26.13
N LEU A 54 -14.18 11.78 -26.98
CA LEU A 54 -14.70 10.42 -27.07
C LEU A 54 -14.25 9.61 -25.84
N GLU A 55 -12.97 9.70 -25.46
CA GLU A 55 -12.41 9.14 -24.22
C GLU A 55 -13.10 9.72 -22.97
N SER A 56 -13.41 11.01 -22.96
CA SER A 56 -14.17 11.64 -21.86
C SER A 56 -15.62 11.18 -21.78
N ARG A 57 -16.24 10.77 -22.89
CA ARG A 57 -17.63 10.27 -22.92
C ARG A 57 -17.70 8.80 -22.55
N THR A 58 -16.73 8.00 -22.97
CA THR A 58 -16.66 6.58 -22.62
C THR A 58 -16.21 6.35 -21.18
N ARG A 59 -15.44 7.27 -20.58
CA ARG A 59 -14.95 7.13 -19.19
C ARG A 59 -16.06 6.80 -18.21
N TRP A 60 -17.27 7.35 -18.35
CA TRP A 60 -18.34 7.26 -17.33
C TRP A 60 -19.42 6.23 -17.62
N GLU A 61 -19.09 5.20 -18.41
CA GLU A 61 -19.98 4.09 -18.71
C GLU A 61 -19.97 3.04 -17.60
N PHE A 62 -21.16 2.64 -17.12
CA PHE A 62 -21.29 1.69 -16.01
C PHE A 62 -20.86 0.26 -16.36
N ASP A 63 -20.92 -0.11 -17.64
CA ASP A 63 -20.61 -1.45 -18.12
C ASP A 63 -19.12 -1.66 -18.45
N LEU A 64 -18.32 -0.59 -18.44
CA LEU A 64 -16.88 -0.68 -18.65
C LEU A 64 -16.16 -1.05 -17.35
N GLU A 65 -15.74 -2.31 -17.25
CA GLU A 65 -14.88 -2.78 -16.16
C GLU A 65 -13.42 -2.28 -16.32
N PRO A 66 -12.62 -2.25 -15.24
CA PRO A 66 -11.22 -1.88 -15.33
C PRO A 66 -10.47 -2.76 -16.33
N SER A 67 -9.57 -2.14 -17.10
CA SER A 67 -8.68 -2.88 -18.00
C SER A 67 -7.90 -3.96 -17.23
N PRO A 68 -7.67 -5.16 -17.81
CA PRO A 68 -6.74 -6.13 -17.25
C PRO A 68 -5.33 -5.56 -17.03
N ASN A 69 -4.95 -4.52 -17.80
CA ASN A 69 -3.66 -3.86 -17.70
C ASN A 69 -3.62 -2.78 -16.61
N ALA A 70 -4.76 -2.49 -15.96
CA ALA A 70 -4.84 -1.47 -14.94
C ALA A 70 -3.97 -1.84 -13.73
N THR A 71 -3.16 -0.89 -13.29
CA THR A 71 -2.30 -1.02 -12.11
C THR A 71 -2.60 0.04 -11.04
N GLY A 72 -3.61 0.88 -11.26
CA GLY A 72 -4.01 1.95 -10.34
C GLY A 72 -4.34 1.44 -8.94
N ASN A 73 -5.07 0.33 -8.83
CA ASN A 73 -5.33 -0.37 -7.56
C ASN A 73 -4.03 -0.80 -6.85
N TYR A 74 -3.04 -1.33 -7.58
CA TYR A 74 -1.78 -1.76 -6.99
C TYR A 74 -0.94 -0.59 -6.50
N ILE A 75 -0.85 0.50 -7.28
CA ILE A 75 -0.15 1.72 -6.89
C ILE A 75 -0.81 2.34 -5.66
N PHE A 76 -2.13 2.50 -5.70
CA PHE A 76 -2.91 3.05 -4.59
C PHE A 76 -2.68 2.24 -3.32
N GLU A 77 -2.82 0.92 -3.39
CA GLU A 77 -2.66 0.05 -2.22
C GLU A 77 -1.22 0.03 -1.72
N SER A 78 -0.21 0.07 -2.60
CA SER A 78 1.19 0.20 -2.21
C SER A 78 1.43 1.50 -1.43
N VAL A 79 0.94 2.65 -1.93
CA VAL A 79 1.05 3.93 -1.21
C VAL A 79 0.30 3.89 0.12
N ALA A 80 -0.89 3.29 0.16
CA ALA A 80 -1.64 3.04 1.38
C ALA A 80 -0.99 1.97 2.30
N SER A 81 0.14 1.38 1.92
CA SER A 81 0.79 0.28 2.66
C SER A 81 2.17 0.63 3.18
N LEU A 82 2.80 1.69 2.66
CA LEU A 82 4.14 2.11 3.04
C LEU A 82 4.28 2.23 4.57
N LEU A 83 5.45 1.81 5.09
CA LEU A 83 5.82 1.80 6.50
C LEU A 83 4.93 0.94 7.43
N GLN A 84 4.05 0.09 6.91
CA GLN A 84 3.29 -0.86 7.71
C GLN A 84 3.80 -2.29 7.55
N GLN A 85 3.93 -3.02 8.65
CA GLN A 85 4.45 -4.38 8.67
C GLN A 85 3.46 -5.39 8.04
N TRP A 86 2.15 -5.27 8.30
CA TRP A 86 1.18 -6.29 7.88
C TRP A 86 0.97 -6.34 6.35
N PRO A 87 0.75 -5.20 5.65
CA PRO A 87 0.65 -5.17 4.19
C PRO A 87 1.93 -5.65 3.48
N ASN A 88 3.09 -5.22 3.98
CA ASN A 88 4.39 -5.61 3.46
C ASN A 88 4.65 -7.11 3.65
N THR A 89 4.14 -7.70 4.73
CA THR A 89 4.20 -9.14 4.99
C THR A 89 3.33 -9.92 4.01
N ARG A 90 2.12 -9.43 3.71
CA ARG A 90 1.24 -10.05 2.71
C ARG A 90 1.84 -9.97 1.30
N TYR A 91 2.22 -8.79 0.84
CA TYR A 91 2.86 -8.58 -0.47
C TYR A 91 4.38 -8.43 -0.34
N ARG A 92 5.00 -9.53 0.07
CA ARG A 92 6.43 -9.62 0.45
C ARG A 92 7.43 -9.13 -0.60
N ASN A 93 7.13 -9.22 -1.89
CA ASN A 93 8.10 -8.92 -2.94
C ASN A 93 8.48 -7.43 -3.01
N GLY A 94 7.56 -6.55 -2.60
CA GLY A 94 7.76 -5.10 -2.74
C GLY A 94 7.75 -4.64 -4.20
N HIS A 95 7.08 -3.52 -4.48
CA HIS A 95 7.00 -2.94 -5.82
C HIS A 95 7.12 -1.40 -5.80
N THR A 96 7.63 -0.83 -4.72
CA THR A 96 7.76 0.62 -4.53
C THR A 96 9.07 0.95 -3.83
N ILE A 97 9.77 1.95 -4.36
CA ILE A 97 10.95 2.56 -3.75
C ILE A 97 10.60 4.00 -3.38
N VAL A 98 10.93 4.43 -2.16
CA VAL A 98 10.62 5.79 -1.69
C VAL A 98 11.81 6.37 -0.93
N PRO A 99 12.26 7.60 -1.22
CA PRO A 99 13.18 8.29 -0.33
C PRO A 99 12.52 8.52 1.04
N VAL A 100 13.27 8.33 2.11
CA VAL A 100 12.78 8.42 3.48
C VAL A 100 13.76 9.21 4.33
N THR A 101 13.24 10.03 5.23
CA THR A 101 14.05 10.77 6.20
C THR A 101 13.74 10.31 7.62
N LEU A 102 14.78 9.94 8.37
CA LEU A 102 14.66 9.77 9.82
C LEU A 102 14.95 11.10 10.52
N PRO A 103 14.04 11.60 11.37
CA PRO A 103 14.27 12.82 12.15
C PRO A 103 15.42 12.70 13.15
N ILE A 104 15.96 13.86 13.56
CA ILE A 104 16.92 14.01 14.64
C ILE A 104 16.38 13.36 15.93
N GLY A 105 17.26 12.72 16.69
CA GLY A 105 16.93 12.07 17.97
C GLY A 105 16.29 10.69 17.81
N THR A 106 16.09 10.20 16.59
CA THR A 106 15.65 8.82 16.35
C THR A 106 16.70 7.85 16.89
N LEU A 107 16.29 6.95 17.78
CA LEU A 107 17.14 5.88 18.30
C LEU A 107 17.22 4.71 17.32
N LEU A 108 18.42 4.17 17.16
CA LEU A 108 18.74 3.01 16.34
C LEU A 108 19.51 2.01 17.21
N HIS A 109 19.25 0.71 17.01
CA HIS A 109 19.76 -0.34 17.89
C HIS A 109 20.53 -1.40 17.10
N HIS A 110 21.72 -1.76 17.56
CA HIS A 110 22.57 -2.78 16.92
C HIS A 110 23.00 -3.82 17.96
N GLY A 111 22.62 -5.06 17.72
CA GLY A 111 23.13 -6.21 18.47
C GLY A 111 24.37 -6.78 17.80
N THR A 112 25.36 -7.18 18.60
CA THR A 112 26.58 -7.83 18.12
C THR A 112 27.19 -8.71 19.20
N HIS A 113 28.13 -9.57 18.80
CA HIS A 113 28.97 -10.34 19.72
C HIS A 113 30.27 -9.61 20.08
N GLN A 114 30.55 -8.45 19.47
CA GLN A 114 31.81 -7.71 19.64
C GLN A 114 31.60 -6.40 20.43
N PRO A 115 32.47 -6.05 21.39
CA PRO A 115 32.41 -4.78 22.12
C PRO A 115 33.00 -3.61 21.30
N ALA A 116 32.67 -3.53 20.00
CA ALA A 116 33.16 -2.50 19.11
C ALA A 116 32.04 -1.92 18.25
N VAL A 117 32.06 -0.61 18.03
CA VAL A 117 31.19 0.04 17.05
C VAL A 117 31.63 -0.44 15.66
N PRO A 118 30.73 -0.90 14.79
CA PRO A 118 31.07 -1.35 13.44
C PRO A 118 31.86 -0.28 12.67
N SER A 119 32.96 -0.69 12.03
CA SER A 119 33.78 0.16 11.16
C SER A 119 33.39 0.07 9.68
N VAL A 120 32.42 -0.78 9.38
CA VAL A 120 31.89 -1.06 8.03
C VAL A 120 30.36 -0.98 8.07
N PRO A 121 29.70 -0.89 6.91
CA PRO A 121 28.25 -0.95 6.85
C PRO A 121 27.69 -2.21 7.56
N ASP A 122 26.65 -2.02 8.35
CA ASP A 122 26.03 -3.07 9.18
C ASP A 122 24.55 -2.73 9.46
N TRP A 123 23.81 -3.65 10.07
CA TRP A 123 22.38 -3.52 10.33
C TRP A 123 22.09 -2.87 11.68
N VAL A 124 21.14 -1.95 11.67
CA VAL A 124 20.51 -1.40 12.88
C VAL A 124 19.00 -1.63 12.81
N ALA A 125 18.37 -1.92 13.93
CA ALA A 125 16.93 -2.02 14.04
C ALA A 125 16.34 -0.71 14.58
N ILE A 126 15.07 -0.49 14.25
CA ILE A 126 14.29 0.61 14.78
C ILE A 126 13.86 0.33 16.23
N ASP A 127 13.50 -0.91 16.54
CA ASP A 127 13.15 -1.35 17.89
C ASP A 127 14.26 -2.23 18.49
N PRO A 128 14.58 -2.05 19.78
CA PRO A 128 15.69 -2.78 20.42
C PRO A 128 15.43 -4.29 20.43
N GLU A 129 14.19 -4.73 20.57
CA GLU A 129 13.77 -6.13 20.53
C GLU A 129 14.21 -6.83 19.24
N HIS A 130 14.09 -6.16 18.10
CA HIS A 130 14.51 -6.69 16.82
C HIS A 130 16.04 -6.80 16.72
N SER A 131 16.79 -5.84 17.28
CA SER A 131 18.26 -5.84 17.20
C SER A 131 18.93 -7.03 17.91
N TYR A 132 18.24 -7.69 18.85
CA TYR A 132 18.73 -8.92 19.47
C TYR A 132 18.93 -10.06 18.46
N LEU A 133 18.27 -10.02 17.30
CA LEU A 133 18.51 -10.99 16.23
C LEU A 133 19.89 -10.87 15.61
N PHE A 134 20.57 -9.72 15.77
CA PHE A 134 21.93 -9.50 15.27
C PHE A 134 23.02 -9.99 16.23
N CYS A 135 22.65 -10.40 17.45
CA CYS A 135 23.57 -11.01 18.41
C CYS A 135 23.86 -12.47 18.02
N ASP A 136 24.76 -12.63 17.04
CA ASP A 136 25.19 -13.89 16.38
C ASP A 136 25.83 -14.94 17.33
N ALA A 137 25.94 -14.65 18.63
CA ALA A 137 26.51 -15.54 19.65
C ALA A 137 25.69 -15.52 20.95
N VAL A 138 24.67 -16.38 21.00
CA VAL A 138 23.73 -16.50 22.13
C VAL A 138 24.31 -17.47 23.17
N SER A 139 25.46 -17.15 23.76
CA SER A 139 25.93 -17.89 24.94
C SER A 139 25.54 -17.14 26.23
N PRO A 140 25.14 -17.83 27.30
CA PRO A 140 24.88 -17.19 28.59
C PRO A 140 26.09 -16.44 29.15
N SER A 141 27.31 -16.87 28.80
CA SER A 141 28.56 -16.32 29.31
C SER A 141 29.08 -15.10 28.53
N SER A 142 28.75 -14.98 27.24
CA SER A 142 29.17 -13.85 26.40
C SER A 142 28.24 -12.64 26.49
N GLY A 143 26.95 -12.88 26.74
CA GLY A 143 25.92 -11.85 26.62
C GLY A 143 25.72 -11.38 25.17
N CYS A 144 25.02 -10.26 25.01
CA CYS A 144 24.71 -9.60 23.74
C CYS A 144 25.12 -8.13 23.86
N TRP A 145 26.15 -7.73 23.11
CA TRP A 145 26.57 -6.33 23.07
C TRP A 145 25.55 -5.54 22.26
N HIS A 146 24.93 -4.57 22.90
CA HIS A 146 23.82 -3.79 22.37
C HIS A 146 24.21 -2.32 22.32
N LEU A 147 24.47 -1.86 21.09
CA LEU A 147 24.82 -0.49 20.77
C LEU A 147 23.53 0.29 20.46
N THR A 148 23.30 1.38 21.19
CA THR A 148 22.22 2.34 20.91
C THR A 148 22.83 3.62 20.36
N LEU A 149 22.33 4.02 19.20
CA LEU A 149 22.74 5.24 18.51
C LEU A 149 21.56 6.22 18.48
N ALA A 150 21.86 7.52 18.45
CA ALA A 150 20.88 8.56 18.17
C ALA A 150 21.26 9.29 16.88
N ALA A 151 20.28 9.50 15.99
CA ALA A 151 20.47 10.36 14.82
C ALA A 151 20.76 11.80 15.26
N THR A 152 21.89 12.36 14.84
CA THR A 152 22.33 13.74 15.20
C THR A 152 21.88 14.79 14.19
N ARG A 153 21.45 14.34 13.02
CA ARG A 153 20.83 15.14 11.94
C ARG A 153 19.74 14.28 11.27
N PRO A 154 18.91 14.84 10.37
CA PRO A 154 18.05 14.02 9.54
C PRO A 154 18.90 13.04 8.71
N LEU A 155 18.58 11.74 8.80
CA LEU A 155 19.24 10.70 8.01
C LEU A 155 18.48 10.47 6.71
N LYS A 156 19.19 10.51 5.58
CA LYS A 156 18.63 10.27 4.25
C LYS A 156 18.71 8.79 3.93
N LEU A 157 17.56 8.14 3.79
CA LEU A 157 17.45 6.72 3.50
C LEU A 157 16.71 6.48 2.18
N LEU A 158 16.93 5.31 1.60
CA LEU A 158 16.06 4.77 0.56
C LEU A 158 15.28 3.59 1.12
N TYR A 159 13.94 3.64 1.03
CA TYR A 159 13.06 2.59 1.53
C TYR A 159 12.60 1.66 0.40
N PHE A 160 12.72 0.36 0.64
CA PHE A 160 12.15 -0.71 -0.19
C PHE A 160 10.92 -1.27 0.50
N ASP A 161 9.73 -1.16 -0.12
CA ASP A 161 8.51 -1.74 0.44
C ASP A 161 8.49 -3.29 0.37
N GLY A 162 7.40 -3.89 0.84
CA GLY A 162 7.35 -5.34 1.01
C GLY A 162 8.21 -5.80 2.18
N SER A 163 8.42 -7.11 2.27
CA SER A 163 9.28 -7.72 3.28
C SER A 163 10.72 -7.73 2.81
N SER A 164 11.26 -6.58 2.41
CA SER A 164 12.54 -6.42 1.72
C SER A 164 13.79 -6.79 2.53
N GLY A 165 13.65 -7.10 3.82
CA GLY A 165 14.66 -7.73 4.68
C GLY A 165 14.41 -9.22 4.97
N ALA A 166 13.31 -9.80 4.45
CA ALA A 166 13.03 -11.22 4.52
C ALA A 166 13.84 -11.95 3.45
N LYS A 167 14.66 -12.92 3.87
CA LYS A 167 15.61 -13.62 3.01
C LYS A 167 14.93 -14.71 2.17
N ILE A 168 13.89 -14.32 1.45
CA ILE A 168 13.04 -15.16 0.60
C ILE A 168 13.04 -14.63 -0.83
N GLN A 169 12.77 -15.49 -1.80
CA GLN A 169 12.71 -15.09 -3.19
C GLN A 169 11.64 -14.01 -3.42
N GLY A 170 11.97 -13.01 -4.24
CA GLY A 170 11.08 -11.89 -4.56
C GLY A 170 11.28 -10.68 -3.67
N ALA A 171 11.37 -10.88 -2.36
CA ALA A 171 11.53 -9.80 -1.38
C ALA A 171 12.77 -8.94 -1.61
N LEU A 172 13.86 -9.53 -2.12
CA LEU A 172 15.13 -8.82 -2.35
C LEU A 172 15.27 -8.28 -3.77
N ASP A 173 14.28 -8.49 -4.65
CA ASP A 173 14.42 -8.19 -6.09
C ASP A 173 14.79 -6.71 -6.33
N ALA A 174 14.14 -5.77 -5.64
CA ALA A 174 14.38 -4.33 -5.85
C ALA A 174 15.81 -3.92 -5.46
N GLN A 175 16.27 -4.36 -4.28
CA GLN A 175 17.61 -4.02 -3.80
C GLN A 175 18.72 -4.72 -4.62
N ASP A 176 18.48 -5.94 -5.11
CA ASP A 176 19.41 -6.66 -5.98
C ASP A 176 19.55 -5.99 -7.35
N LEU A 177 18.43 -5.59 -7.96
CA LEU A 177 18.45 -4.85 -9.23
C LEU A 177 19.20 -3.52 -9.11
N LEU A 178 19.11 -2.84 -7.97
CA LEU A 178 19.88 -1.62 -7.72
C LEU A 178 21.36 -1.90 -7.51
N ALA A 179 21.70 -2.93 -6.72
CA ALA A 179 23.09 -3.26 -6.39
C ALA A 179 23.86 -3.85 -7.58
N TRP A 180 23.23 -4.75 -8.35
CA TRP A 180 23.92 -5.62 -9.32
C TRP A 180 23.33 -5.59 -10.71
N GLY A 181 22.14 -5.01 -10.89
CA GLY A 181 21.43 -5.00 -12.18
C GLY A 181 20.69 -6.31 -12.50
N GLU A 182 20.81 -7.33 -11.65
CA GLU A 182 20.12 -8.60 -11.74
C GLU A 182 19.71 -9.08 -10.34
N VAL A 183 18.70 -9.96 -10.28
CA VAL A 183 18.25 -10.57 -9.02
C VAL A 183 19.19 -11.73 -8.66
N ALA A 184 19.72 -11.75 -7.44
CA ALA A 184 20.64 -12.81 -7.04
C ALA A 184 19.94 -14.18 -6.96
N LYS A 185 20.71 -15.22 -7.29
CA LYS A 185 20.28 -16.62 -7.19
C LYS A 185 20.27 -17.12 -5.74
N GLU A 186 21.23 -16.65 -4.93
CA GLU A 186 21.42 -17.03 -3.52
C GLU A 186 21.22 -15.82 -2.59
N PRO A 187 19.99 -15.57 -2.11
CA PRO A 187 19.62 -14.41 -1.29
C PRO A 187 20.44 -14.22 -0.01
N LEU A 188 20.67 -15.32 0.72
CA LEU A 188 21.27 -15.35 2.06
C LEU A 188 22.77 -15.05 2.05
N GLU A 189 23.51 -15.73 1.17
CA GLU A 189 24.97 -15.59 1.07
C GLU A 189 25.40 -14.19 0.62
N SER A 190 24.48 -13.44 0.03
CA SER A 190 24.75 -12.15 -0.59
C SER A 190 24.46 -10.94 0.31
N GLU A 191 23.92 -11.10 1.53
CA GLU A 191 23.51 -9.98 2.40
C GLU A 191 24.66 -9.03 2.76
N GLY A 192 25.82 -9.56 3.17
CA GLY A 192 26.99 -8.75 3.50
C GLY A 192 27.62 -8.05 2.29
N ARG A 193 27.49 -8.63 1.09
CA ARG A 193 27.91 -7.98 -0.17
C ARG A 193 26.92 -6.89 -0.57
N ARG A 194 25.62 -7.17 -0.45
CA ARG A 194 24.52 -6.30 -0.83
C ARG A 194 24.58 -4.97 -0.08
N ILE A 195 24.74 -5.01 1.24
CA ILE A 195 24.85 -3.78 2.04
C ILE A 195 26.05 -2.93 1.59
N LYS A 196 27.21 -3.55 1.32
CA LYS A 196 28.41 -2.84 0.85
C LYS A 196 28.19 -2.20 -0.52
N ASP A 197 27.67 -2.97 -1.47
CA ASP A 197 27.47 -2.52 -2.85
C ASP A 197 26.39 -1.43 -2.93
N LEU A 198 25.31 -1.56 -2.14
CA LEU A 198 24.27 -0.53 -2.01
C LEU A 198 24.81 0.76 -1.38
N CYS A 199 25.59 0.65 -0.30
CA CYS A 199 26.19 1.83 0.33
C CYS A 199 27.17 2.56 -0.59
N GLU A 200 27.98 1.83 -1.37
CA GLU A 200 28.84 2.43 -2.38
C GLU A 200 28.02 3.10 -3.50
N TRP A 201 26.96 2.44 -3.99
CA TRP A 201 26.04 3.03 -4.97
C TRP A 201 25.33 4.29 -4.45
N GLY A 202 24.88 4.26 -3.19
CA GLY A 202 24.14 5.34 -2.54
C GLY A 202 24.98 6.57 -2.22
N ARG A 203 26.31 6.42 -2.17
CA ARG A 203 27.27 7.48 -1.82
C ARG A 203 27.12 8.74 -2.67
N LYS A 204 26.83 8.61 -3.98
CA LYS A 204 26.65 9.77 -4.89
C LYS A 204 25.42 10.63 -4.57
N TYR A 205 24.49 10.12 -3.76
CA TYR A 205 23.29 10.84 -3.32
C TYR A 205 23.33 11.20 -1.83
N GLU A 206 24.46 10.95 -1.16
CA GLU A 206 24.60 11.16 0.28
C GLU A 206 23.58 10.35 1.10
N LEU A 207 23.24 9.13 0.67
CA LEU A 207 22.40 8.23 1.47
C LEU A 207 23.17 7.74 2.69
N ASP A 208 22.52 7.78 3.84
CA ASP A 208 23.01 7.25 5.11
C ASP A 208 22.74 5.75 5.26
N GLY A 209 21.77 5.23 4.50
CA GLY A 209 21.39 3.82 4.54
C GLY A 209 20.13 3.48 3.76
N PHE A 210 19.64 2.26 3.99
CA PHE A 210 18.46 1.71 3.31
C PHE A 210 17.51 1.10 4.32
N LEU A 211 16.27 1.59 4.35
CA LEU A 211 15.20 1.08 5.20
C LEU A 211 14.53 -0.11 4.53
N ARG A 212 14.25 -1.17 5.30
CA ARG A 212 13.56 -2.37 4.82
C ARG A 212 12.83 -3.08 5.96
N GLN A 213 11.91 -3.98 5.64
CA GLN A 213 11.16 -4.74 6.65
C GLN A 213 11.50 -6.24 6.60
N ALA A 214 11.85 -6.79 7.76
CA ALA A 214 12.07 -8.22 7.98
C ALA A 214 10.94 -8.79 8.85
N VAL A 215 11.14 -9.01 10.15
CA VAL A 215 10.02 -9.19 11.11
C VAL A 215 9.45 -7.87 11.59
N ASP A 216 10.36 -6.92 11.73
CA ASP A 216 10.16 -5.52 12.03
C ASP A 216 11.08 -4.70 11.08
N PHE A 217 11.10 -3.38 11.21
CA PHE A 217 11.92 -2.50 10.38
C PHE A 217 13.39 -2.51 10.81
N GLU A 218 14.27 -2.60 9.81
CA GLU A 218 15.72 -2.53 9.96
C GLU A 218 16.31 -1.59 8.89
N ILE A 219 17.50 -1.09 9.18
CA ILE A 219 18.25 -0.21 8.30
C ILE A 219 19.62 -0.84 8.06
N MET A 220 19.95 -0.97 6.78
CA MET A 220 21.33 -1.14 6.34
C MET A 220 22.04 0.21 6.48
N LEU A 221 22.74 0.43 7.60
CA LEU A 221 23.40 1.70 7.91
C LEU A 221 24.80 1.72 7.29
N CYS A 222 25.12 2.76 6.53
CA CYS A 222 26.36 2.80 5.75
C CYS A 222 27.59 3.27 6.52
N ASP A 223 27.43 4.10 7.56
CA ASP A 223 28.54 4.67 8.31
C ASP A 223 28.13 4.97 9.76
N PHE A 224 28.67 4.20 10.71
CA PHE A 224 28.37 4.35 12.15
C PHE A 224 29.05 5.56 12.79
N THR A 225 29.81 6.35 12.02
CA THR A 225 30.52 7.55 12.50
C THR A 225 29.92 8.85 11.96
N LYS A 226 28.91 8.78 11.08
CA LYS A 226 28.31 9.96 10.43
C LYS A 226 26.81 10.04 10.66
N GLY A 227 26.37 11.19 11.15
CA GLY A 227 24.96 11.48 11.36
C GLY A 227 24.32 10.73 12.54
N VAL A 228 25.11 9.95 13.29
CA VAL A 228 24.71 9.23 14.49
C VAL A 228 25.75 9.41 15.59
N ASP A 229 25.32 9.41 16.85
CA ASP A 229 26.17 9.39 18.04
C ASP A 229 25.82 8.21 18.95
N VAL A 230 26.83 7.68 19.64
CA VAL A 230 26.64 6.60 20.63
C VAL A 230 25.94 7.13 21.86
N VAL A 231 24.74 6.60 22.14
CA VAL A 231 23.99 6.86 23.38
C VAL A 231 24.41 5.88 24.47
N SER A 232 24.52 4.59 24.12
CA SER A 232 24.94 3.54 25.04
C SER A 232 25.55 2.36 24.30
N PHE A 233 26.43 1.62 24.96
CA PHE A 233 26.93 0.34 24.46
C PHE A 233 27.06 -0.63 25.63
N LEU A 234 26.08 -1.50 25.78
CA LEU A 234 25.90 -2.32 26.98
C LEU A 234 26.02 -3.80 26.63
N ASN A 235 26.64 -4.58 27.50
CA ASN A 235 26.56 -6.04 27.40
C ASN A 235 25.31 -6.54 28.16
N LEU A 236 24.27 -6.88 27.39
CA LEU A 236 22.98 -7.30 27.92
C LEU A 236 22.97 -8.82 28.15
N LYS A 237 22.22 -9.26 29.16
CA LYS A 237 22.01 -10.68 29.41
C LYS A 237 21.25 -11.32 28.25
N THR A 238 21.74 -12.48 27.82
CA THR A 238 21.09 -13.30 26.81
C THR A 238 19.76 -13.85 27.33
N ILE A 239 18.64 -13.54 26.66
CA ILE A 239 17.31 -14.06 27.00
C ILE A 239 17.16 -15.46 26.38
N LEU A 240 17.48 -16.50 27.15
CA LEU A 240 17.32 -17.90 26.74
C LEU A 240 16.15 -18.57 27.48
N PRO A 241 15.45 -19.55 26.85
CA PRO A 241 14.54 -20.43 27.58
C PRO A 241 15.28 -21.17 28.70
N HIS A 242 14.62 -21.34 29.85
CA HIS A 242 15.18 -22.01 31.04
C HIS A 242 15.76 -23.41 30.74
N ASP A 243 15.17 -24.15 29.80
CA ASP A 243 15.66 -25.48 29.36
C ASP A 243 17.05 -25.45 28.71
N ARG A 244 17.41 -24.37 28.00
CA ARG A 244 18.74 -24.24 27.36
C ARG A 244 19.83 -23.90 28.39
N LEU A 245 19.48 -23.24 29.48
CA LEU A 245 20.41 -22.93 30.57
C LEU A 245 20.87 -24.20 31.32
N GLN A 246 20.00 -25.21 31.44
CA GLN A 246 20.36 -26.49 32.06
C GLN A 246 21.28 -27.34 31.17
N SER A 247 21.05 -27.35 29.85
CA SER A 247 21.92 -28.09 28.91
C SER A 247 23.35 -27.53 28.86
N THR A 248 23.54 -26.22 28.94
CA THR A 248 24.88 -25.60 28.95
C THR A 248 25.59 -25.72 30.30
N ALA A 249 24.85 -25.87 31.41
CA ALA A 249 25.45 -26.14 32.71
C ALA A 249 25.95 -27.59 32.83
N ALA A 250 25.37 -28.52 32.07
CA ALA A 250 25.72 -29.94 32.11
C ALA A 250 26.97 -30.30 31.26
N THR A 251 27.39 -29.47 30.31
CA THR A 251 28.57 -29.73 29.45
C THR A 251 29.86 -29.08 29.93
N SER A 252 29.93 -28.57 31.16
CA SER A 252 31.20 -28.14 31.80
C SER A 252 32.07 -29.32 32.26
N ARG A 253 32.13 -30.41 31.50
CA ARG A 253 33.15 -31.46 31.68
C ARG A 253 33.63 -31.94 30.31
N THR A 254 34.86 -31.50 30.03
CA THR A 254 35.85 -32.05 29.10
C THR A 254 35.55 -31.99 27.60
N ASP A 255 36.46 -31.31 26.91
CA ASP A 255 36.84 -31.43 25.49
C ASP A 255 35.74 -31.26 24.44
N ASP A 256 35.73 -30.10 23.77
CA ASP A 256 35.57 -29.98 22.31
C ASP A 256 35.65 -28.52 21.86
N MET A 257 36.89 -28.03 21.68
CA MET A 257 37.22 -26.71 21.14
C MET A 257 37.47 -26.73 19.62
N ALA A 258 36.80 -27.60 18.86
CA ALA A 258 37.15 -27.83 17.45
C ALA A 258 35.99 -27.89 16.44
N ASN A 259 34.72 -27.94 16.83
CA ASN A 259 33.60 -27.98 15.88
C ASN A 259 32.63 -26.84 16.10
N ASN A 260 32.93 -25.70 15.47
CA ASN A 260 32.00 -24.59 15.28
C ASN A 260 31.02 -24.94 14.15
N THR A 261 30.23 -26.00 14.31
CA THR A 261 29.09 -26.27 13.44
C THR A 261 27.92 -25.42 13.92
N TYR A 262 27.50 -24.49 13.07
CA TYR A 262 26.25 -23.74 13.22
C TYR A 262 25.12 -24.75 13.41
N ARG A 263 24.71 -24.99 14.66
CA ARG A 263 23.65 -25.94 14.97
C ARG A 263 22.34 -25.21 14.69
N GLU A 264 21.64 -25.60 13.62
CA GLU A 264 20.33 -25.04 13.30
C GLU A 264 19.47 -25.00 14.58
N PRO A 265 18.86 -23.84 14.91
CA PRO A 265 18.01 -23.75 16.07
C PRO A 265 16.86 -24.73 15.90
N ASP A 266 16.68 -25.63 16.87
CA ASP A 266 15.52 -26.52 16.98
C ASP A 266 14.24 -25.67 16.89
N THR A 267 13.60 -25.72 15.73
CA THR A 267 12.41 -24.94 15.37
C THR A 267 11.17 -25.36 16.15
N SER A 268 11.23 -26.48 16.89
CA SER A 268 10.15 -26.95 17.75
C SER A 268 10.04 -26.18 19.08
N LYS A 269 11.10 -25.46 19.49
CA LYS A 269 11.13 -24.71 20.75
C LYS A 269 11.16 -23.21 20.54
N PRO A 270 10.36 -22.46 21.31
CA PRO A 270 10.30 -21.03 21.13
C PRO A 270 11.61 -20.30 21.44
N TYR A 271 12.17 -19.59 20.45
CA TYR A 271 13.33 -18.71 20.62
C TYR A 271 12.88 -17.33 21.12
N PRO A 272 13.07 -16.95 22.40
CA PRO A 272 12.44 -15.74 22.96
C PRO A 272 12.82 -14.42 22.26
N PRO A 273 14.09 -14.18 21.86
CA PRO A 273 14.46 -12.97 21.12
C PRO A 273 13.69 -12.82 19.80
N PHE A 274 13.43 -13.93 19.13
CA PHE A 274 12.60 -13.91 17.93
C PHE A 274 11.16 -13.53 18.22
N PHE A 275 10.59 -13.98 19.35
CA PHE A 275 9.24 -13.61 19.73
C PHE A 275 9.15 -12.11 19.99
N LEU A 276 10.14 -11.55 20.68
CA LEU A 276 10.24 -10.12 20.95
C LEU A 276 10.36 -9.31 19.65
N ALA A 277 11.11 -9.82 18.67
CA ALA A 277 11.19 -9.20 17.34
C ALA A 277 9.84 -9.27 16.58
N LEU A 278 9.09 -10.36 16.72
CA LEU A 278 7.73 -10.47 16.17
C LEU A 278 6.75 -9.52 16.87
N GLU A 279 6.87 -9.40 18.19
CA GLU A 279 6.04 -8.52 19.00
C GLU A 279 6.31 -7.05 18.70
N SER A 280 7.57 -6.64 18.58
CA SER A 280 7.92 -5.27 18.17
C SER A 280 7.42 -4.94 16.77
N GLY A 281 7.60 -5.84 15.79
CA GLY A 281 7.00 -5.70 14.46
C GLY A 281 5.47 -5.60 14.49
N SER A 282 4.84 -6.20 15.51
CA SER A 282 3.38 -6.13 15.68
C SER A 282 2.87 -4.71 15.96
N TRP A 283 3.70 -3.85 16.56
CA TRP A 283 3.35 -2.46 16.88
C TRP A 283 3.19 -1.60 15.62
N HIS A 284 3.80 -2.02 14.50
CA HIS A 284 3.79 -1.30 13.22
C HIS A 284 2.88 -1.96 12.17
N ARG A 285 1.98 -2.86 12.57
CA ARG A 285 1.17 -3.67 11.62
C ARG A 285 0.30 -2.85 10.70
N THR A 286 -0.40 -1.89 11.25
CA THR A 286 -1.39 -1.08 10.56
C THR A 286 -1.03 0.38 10.68
N PHE A 287 -1.64 1.22 9.85
CA PHE A 287 -1.48 2.67 9.92
C PHE A 287 -1.63 3.17 11.38
N PRO A 288 -0.72 4.03 11.88
CA PRO A 288 0.29 4.78 11.12
C PRO A 288 1.58 4.02 10.78
N GLY A 289 1.72 2.75 11.18
CA GLY A 289 2.93 1.97 10.95
C GLY A 289 4.15 2.60 11.65
N LEU A 290 5.32 2.50 11.02
CA LEU A 290 6.55 3.10 11.51
C LEU A 290 6.52 4.63 11.41
N THR A 291 6.21 5.30 12.52
CA THR A 291 6.06 6.78 12.57
C THR A 291 7.37 7.56 12.61
N ARG A 292 8.48 6.89 12.96
CA ARG A 292 9.82 7.49 13.04
C ARG A 292 10.46 7.74 11.67
N ALA A 293 9.89 7.22 10.59
CA ALA A 293 10.31 7.47 9.21
C ALA A 293 9.34 8.43 8.52
N LYS A 294 9.87 9.40 7.74
CA LYS A 294 9.08 10.34 6.94
C LYS A 294 9.25 10.04 5.46
N LEU A 295 8.15 9.73 4.77
CA LEU A 295 8.14 9.39 3.35
C LEU A 295 8.19 10.64 2.47
N ASP A 296 9.01 10.61 1.43
CA ASP A 296 9.00 11.59 0.34
C ASP A 296 8.17 11.06 -0.84
N LEU A 297 6.85 11.10 -0.69
CA LEU A 297 5.90 10.60 -1.71
C LEU A 297 6.01 11.32 -3.06
N PRO A 298 6.26 12.64 -3.16
CA PRO A 298 6.51 13.32 -4.44
C PRO A 298 7.70 12.77 -5.25
N ARG A 299 8.50 11.88 -4.67
CA ARG A 299 9.68 11.25 -5.25
C ARG A 299 9.61 9.72 -5.30
N LEU A 300 8.45 9.13 -5.04
CA LEU A 300 8.27 7.67 -5.10
C LEU A 300 8.55 7.11 -6.50
N VAL A 301 9.03 5.87 -6.58
CA VAL A 301 9.15 5.10 -7.81
C VAL A 301 8.36 3.82 -7.63
N SER A 302 7.36 3.59 -8.50
CA SER A 302 6.55 2.37 -8.47
C SER A 302 6.82 1.51 -9.69
N PHE A 303 7.12 0.24 -9.48
CA PHE A 303 7.26 -0.77 -10.53
C PHE A 303 5.93 -1.16 -11.21
N TYR A 304 4.84 -0.53 -10.77
CA TYR A 304 3.52 -0.58 -11.39
C TYR A 304 3.23 0.62 -12.32
N ASP A 305 4.16 1.57 -12.47
CA ASP A 305 4.11 2.58 -13.55
C ASP A 305 4.36 1.88 -14.89
N ASN A 306 3.27 1.48 -15.57
CA ASN A 306 3.33 0.81 -16.87
C ASN A 306 3.98 1.67 -17.96
N ALA A 307 3.92 3.00 -17.85
CA ALA A 307 4.56 3.89 -18.82
C ALA A 307 6.08 3.91 -18.62
N GLN A 308 6.56 3.70 -17.38
CA GLN A 308 7.98 3.56 -17.10
C GLN A 308 8.52 2.16 -17.33
N PHE A 309 7.73 1.14 -17.01
CA PHE A 309 8.17 -0.26 -16.95
C PHE A 309 7.27 -1.19 -17.78
N PRO A 310 7.16 -0.99 -19.11
CA PRO A 310 6.32 -1.81 -19.98
C PRO A 310 6.69 -3.29 -19.99
N SER A 311 7.98 -3.66 -19.83
CA SER A 311 8.38 -5.08 -19.80
C SER A 311 7.82 -5.83 -18.60
N LEU A 312 7.66 -5.13 -17.47
CA LEU A 312 7.01 -5.71 -16.28
C LEU A 312 5.50 -5.91 -16.49
N LEU A 313 4.84 -5.04 -17.27
CA LEU A 313 3.44 -5.25 -17.65
C LEU A 313 3.28 -6.49 -18.53
N GLU A 314 4.09 -6.60 -19.58
CA GLU A 314 4.05 -7.76 -20.50
C GLU A 314 4.28 -9.07 -19.74
N TRP A 315 5.27 -9.09 -18.84
CA TRP A 315 5.52 -10.23 -17.98
C TRP A 315 4.30 -10.57 -17.10
N ARG A 316 3.72 -9.60 -16.39
CA ARG A 316 2.53 -9.82 -15.55
C ARG A 316 1.35 -10.39 -16.35
N LEU A 317 1.15 -9.94 -17.58
CA LEU A 317 0.09 -10.47 -18.46
C LEU A 317 0.37 -11.90 -18.90
N SER A 318 1.63 -12.25 -19.18
CA SER A 318 2.01 -13.62 -19.55
C SER A 318 1.71 -14.64 -18.44
N LEU A 319 1.74 -14.23 -17.17
CA LEU A 319 1.43 -15.10 -16.04
C LEU A 319 -0.06 -15.49 -15.96
N ARG A 320 -0.95 -14.73 -16.60
CA ARG A 320 -2.41 -14.94 -16.54
C ARG A 320 -2.93 -15.94 -17.57
N GLY A 321 -2.10 -16.41 -18.51
CA GLY A 321 -2.53 -17.12 -19.73
C GLY A 321 -2.31 -18.64 -19.78
N GLY A 322 -1.87 -19.30 -18.70
CA GLY A 322 -1.61 -20.75 -18.71
C GLY A 322 -2.84 -21.61 -18.38
N GLU A 323 -3.28 -22.49 -19.28
CA GLU A 323 -4.26 -23.54 -18.95
C GLU A 323 -3.69 -24.47 -17.86
N GLY A 324 -4.44 -24.64 -16.76
CA GLY A 324 -4.02 -25.43 -15.57
C GLY A 324 -3.48 -24.60 -14.40
N ALA A 325 -3.37 -23.28 -14.53
CA ALA A 325 -2.68 -22.40 -13.60
C ALA A 325 -3.64 -21.63 -12.66
N ALA A 326 -4.54 -22.33 -11.97
CA ALA A 326 -5.43 -21.70 -10.98
C ALA A 326 -4.58 -20.92 -9.95
N GLY A 327 -4.73 -19.59 -9.95
CA GLY A 327 -4.02 -18.69 -9.07
C GLY A 327 -2.72 -18.09 -9.60
N GLN A 328 -2.18 -18.46 -10.78
CA GLN A 328 -1.00 -17.80 -11.39
C GLN A 328 -1.33 -16.43 -12.00
N GLY A 329 -0.38 -15.49 -11.85
CA GLY A 329 -0.53 -14.10 -12.31
C GLY A 329 -1.22 -13.17 -11.32
N GLU A 330 -1.24 -13.56 -10.04
CA GLU A 330 -1.67 -12.69 -8.94
C GLU A 330 -0.53 -11.81 -8.45
N ARG A 331 -0.87 -10.82 -7.60
CA ARG A 331 0.11 -9.87 -7.05
C ARG A 331 1.26 -10.53 -6.29
N TYR A 332 1.05 -11.72 -5.72
CA TYR A 332 2.10 -12.52 -5.06
C TYR A 332 3.20 -13.02 -6.03
N ASP A 333 2.87 -13.16 -7.31
CA ASP A 333 3.77 -13.67 -8.35
C ASP A 333 4.51 -12.56 -9.09
N HIS A 334 4.14 -11.31 -8.85
CA HIS A 334 4.79 -10.17 -9.50
C HIS A 334 6.23 -10.10 -8.98
N ARG A 335 7.19 -10.19 -9.92
CA ARG A 335 8.62 -10.22 -9.69
C ARG A 335 9.28 -9.15 -10.54
N LEU A 336 10.41 -8.61 -10.10
CA LEU A 336 11.14 -7.60 -10.87
C LEU A 336 12.23 -8.20 -11.75
N ARG A 337 12.54 -9.50 -11.60
CA ARG A 337 13.53 -10.23 -12.41
C ARG A 337 13.29 -10.19 -13.93
N ALA A 338 12.05 -9.90 -14.36
CA ALA A 338 11.67 -9.84 -15.76
C ALA A 338 11.89 -8.46 -16.40
N MET A 339 12.44 -7.50 -15.64
CA MET A 339 12.74 -6.16 -16.13
C MET A 339 13.75 -6.21 -17.28
N SER A 340 13.41 -5.55 -18.39
CA SER A 340 14.32 -5.40 -19.52
C SER A 340 15.50 -4.46 -19.20
N GLU A 341 16.59 -4.56 -19.95
CA GLU A 341 17.72 -3.62 -19.84
C GLU A 341 17.32 -2.16 -20.08
N GLN A 342 16.34 -1.92 -20.97
CA GLN A 342 15.83 -0.58 -21.23
C GLN A 342 15.07 -0.03 -20.02
N ASP A 343 14.19 -0.83 -19.43
CA ASP A 343 13.43 -0.48 -18.23
C ASP A 343 14.37 -0.27 -17.04
N ARG A 344 15.42 -1.08 -16.92
CA ARG A 344 16.47 -0.94 -15.90
C ARG A 344 17.24 0.36 -16.06
N LYS A 345 17.63 0.73 -17.28
CA LYS A 345 18.23 2.05 -17.55
C LYS A 345 17.26 3.18 -17.19
N GLY A 346 15.97 3.00 -17.47
CA GLY A 346 14.90 3.91 -17.07
C GLY A 346 14.75 4.05 -15.55
N LEU A 347 14.87 2.96 -14.80
CA LEU A 347 14.89 2.94 -13.33
C LEU A 347 16.05 3.75 -12.79
N LEU A 348 17.28 3.49 -13.26
CA LEU A 348 18.47 4.20 -12.80
C LEU A 348 18.40 5.70 -13.12
N GLY A 349 17.90 6.06 -14.30
CA GLY A 349 17.65 7.46 -14.66
C GLY A 349 16.60 8.13 -13.77
N ARG A 350 15.53 7.42 -13.42
CA ARG A 350 14.51 7.90 -12.49
C ARG A 350 15.06 8.10 -11.07
N LEU A 351 15.87 7.16 -10.59
CA LEU A 351 16.52 7.26 -9.29
C LEU A 351 17.51 8.44 -9.25
N ASP A 352 18.28 8.66 -10.33
CA ASP A 352 19.12 9.85 -10.47
C ASP A 352 18.29 11.15 -10.41
N GLU A 353 17.11 11.19 -11.03
CA GLU A 353 16.21 12.34 -10.99
C GLU A 353 15.68 12.61 -9.57
N VAL A 354 15.16 11.59 -8.89
CA VAL A 354 14.51 11.80 -7.58
C VAL A 354 15.51 11.99 -6.44
N LEU A 355 16.63 11.29 -6.44
CA LEU A 355 17.58 11.32 -5.31
C LEU A 355 18.53 12.51 -5.34
N ARG A 356 18.68 13.21 -6.48
CA ARG A 356 19.53 14.41 -6.58
C ARG A 356 18.86 15.68 -6.11
N VAL A 357 17.53 15.70 -6.03
CA VAL A 357 16.80 16.89 -5.58
C VAL A 357 16.93 16.98 -4.07
N ARG A 358 17.46 18.10 -3.57
CA ARG A 358 17.50 18.37 -2.13
C ARG A 358 16.08 18.47 -1.56
N GLU A 359 15.87 17.99 -0.33
CA GLU A 359 14.60 18.14 0.40
C GLU A 359 14.09 19.59 0.35
N GLY A 360 12.80 19.78 0.09
CA GLY A 360 12.20 21.10 -0.13
C GLY A 360 12.53 21.74 -1.48
N GLY A 361 13.03 20.97 -2.44
CA GLY A 361 13.31 21.43 -3.80
C GLY A 361 12.06 21.94 -4.52
N GLN A 362 12.24 22.98 -5.34
CA GLN A 362 11.16 23.61 -6.11
C GLN A 362 10.38 22.59 -6.96
N GLY A 363 9.05 22.55 -6.83
CA GLY A 363 8.16 21.83 -7.76
C GLY A 363 7.15 20.86 -7.15
N GLU A 364 7.16 20.67 -5.83
CA GLU A 364 6.14 19.88 -5.12
C GLU A 364 4.81 20.61 -5.04
N SER A 365 3.70 19.88 -5.11
CA SER A 365 2.36 20.47 -5.05
C SER A 365 1.91 20.89 -3.64
N GLY A 366 2.55 20.33 -2.60
CA GLY A 366 2.16 20.51 -1.20
C GLY A 366 0.92 19.70 -0.78
N VAL A 367 0.41 18.82 -1.65
CA VAL A 367 -0.70 17.92 -1.32
C VAL A 367 -0.23 16.85 -0.34
N ASP A 368 -0.98 16.68 0.75
CA ASP A 368 -0.80 15.56 1.67
C ASP A 368 -1.39 14.28 1.06
N TRP A 369 -0.59 13.65 0.19
CA TRP A 369 -0.96 12.42 -0.52
C TRP A 369 -1.20 11.24 0.42
N GLU A 370 -0.48 11.19 1.56
CA GLU A 370 -0.66 10.13 2.56
C GLU A 370 -2.07 10.23 3.15
N SER A 371 -2.45 11.39 3.69
CA SER A 371 -3.79 11.60 4.24
C SER A 371 -4.89 11.42 3.19
N LEU A 372 -4.66 11.87 1.95
CA LEU A 372 -5.64 11.73 0.87
C LEU A 372 -5.94 10.26 0.57
N VAL A 373 -4.91 9.44 0.31
CA VAL A 373 -5.06 7.99 0.06
C VAL A 373 -5.71 7.29 1.26
N ARG A 374 -5.31 7.66 2.50
CA ARG A 374 -5.90 7.11 3.73
C ARG A 374 -7.37 7.41 3.86
N SER A 375 -7.80 8.63 3.53
CA SER A 375 -9.20 9.03 3.63
C SER A 375 -10.12 8.17 2.76
N VAL A 376 -9.62 7.72 1.60
CA VAL A 376 -10.37 6.81 0.70
C VAL A 376 -10.50 5.43 1.34
N VAL A 377 -9.41 4.84 1.87
CA VAL A 377 -9.46 3.55 2.56
C VAL A 377 -10.41 3.60 3.76
N GLN A 378 -10.26 4.62 4.63
CA GLN A 378 -11.11 4.83 5.81
C GLN A 378 -12.58 5.02 5.42
N ARG A 379 -12.86 5.65 4.28
CA ARG A 379 -14.22 5.85 3.80
C ARG A 379 -14.85 4.56 3.29
N TYR A 380 -14.13 3.68 2.60
CA TYR A 380 -14.78 2.58 1.87
C TYR A 380 -14.54 1.19 2.46
N ALA A 381 -13.44 0.94 3.20
CA ALA A 381 -13.01 -0.41 3.54
C ALA A 381 -14.06 -1.20 4.35
N ASP A 382 -14.46 -0.68 5.51
CA ASP A 382 -15.46 -1.33 6.37
C ASP A 382 -16.85 -1.33 5.72
N ARG A 383 -17.19 -0.27 4.98
CA ARG A 383 -18.49 -0.16 4.31
C ARG A 383 -18.66 -1.22 3.22
N LEU A 384 -17.60 -1.56 2.49
CA LEU A 384 -17.59 -2.64 1.52
C LEU A 384 -17.71 -4.02 2.19
N GLU A 385 -17.07 -4.25 3.33
CA GLU A 385 -17.27 -5.48 4.11
C GLU A 385 -18.71 -5.62 4.61
N VAL A 386 -19.33 -4.52 5.06
CA VAL A 386 -20.74 -4.51 5.46
C VAL A 386 -21.63 -4.86 4.26
N LEU A 387 -21.36 -4.31 3.07
CA LEU A 387 -22.11 -4.67 1.86
C LEU A 387 -21.95 -6.14 1.48
N GLN A 388 -20.72 -6.67 1.52
CA GLN A 388 -20.45 -8.09 1.29
C GLN A 388 -21.20 -8.96 2.31
N TYR A 389 -21.20 -8.57 3.58
CA TYR A 389 -21.94 -9.25 4.65
C TYR A 389 -23.45 -9.22 4.38
N LEU A 390 -24.04 -8.04 4.16
CA LEU A 390 -25.48 -7.88 3.87
C LEU A 390 -25.93 -8.74 2.69
N LEU A 391 -25.13 -8.79 1.63
CA LEU A 391 -25.43 -9.56 0.42
C LEU A 391 -25.19 -11.07 0.55
N SER A 392 -24.54 -11.52 1.63
CA SER A 392 -24.28 -12.93 1.89
C SER A 392 -25.53 -13.68 2.34
N ASP A 393 -25.62 -14.98 2.04
CA ASP A 393 -26.75 -15.81 2.44
C ASP A 393 -26.81 -16.10 3.95
N ALA A 394 -25.76 -15.74 4.68
CA ALA A 394 -25.65 -15.95 6.13
C ALA A 394 -26.45 -14.94 6.96
N THR A 395 -26.71 -13.74 6.43
CA THR A 395 -27.30 -12.62 7.19
C THR A 395 -28.81 -12.58 7.14
N ALA A 396 -29.39 -13.29 6.17
CA ALA A 396 -30.74 -12.97 5.83
C ALA A 396 -31.72 -13.51 6.91
N PRO A 397 -32.73 -12.73 7.31
CA PRO A 397 -33.52 -12.98 8.51
C PRO A 397 -34.32 -14.29 8.44
N ARG A 398 -34.82 -14.74 9.60
CA ARG A 398 -35.69 -15.94 9.74
C ARG A 398 -37.10 -15.68 9.18
N LEU A 399 -37.20 -15.19 7.95
CA LEU A 399 -38.45 -15.05 7.22
C LEU A 399 -38.82 -16.37 6.53
N LYS A 400 -40.14 -16.61 6.38
CA LYS A 400 -40.65 -17.72 5.57
C LYS A 400 -40.58 -17.32 4.08
N GLY A 401 -39.99 -18.16 3.23
CA GLY A 401 -39.88 -17.92 1.78
C GLY A 401 -38.50 -17.40 1.34
N LYS A 402 -37.89 -18.03 0.32
CA LYS A 402 -36.55 -17.65 -0.18
C LYS A 402 -36.53 -16.25 -0.82
N ASP A 403 -37.60 -15.88 -1.52
CA ASP A 403 -37.67 -14.61 -2.24
C ASP A 403 -38.00 -13.42 -1.33
N ASP A 404 -38.82 -13.64 -0.30
CA ASP A 404 -39.06 -12.63 0.75
C ASP A 404 -37.75 -12.29 1.49
N ARG A 405 -36.92 -13.31 1.76
CA ARG A 405 -35.59 -13.15 2.37
C ARG A 405 -34.63 -12.37 1.46
N ALA A 406 -34.60 -12.67 0.16
CA ALA A 406 -33.76 -11.96 -0.81
C ALA A 406 -34.22 -10.50 -1.03
N LEU A 407 -35.54 -10.24 -1.02
CA LEU A 407 -36.10 -8.90 -1.16
C LEU A 407 -35.64 -7.98 -0.02
N GLU A 408 -35.66 -8.47 1.22
CA GLU A 408 -35.20 -7.69 2.36
C GLU A 408 -33.69 -7.40 2.28
N VAL A 409 -32.89 -8.38 1.87
CA VAL A 409 -31.44 -8.20 1.66
C VAL A 409 -31.17 -7.09 0.65
N ILE A 410 -31.81 -7.10 -0.52
CA ILE A 410 -31.58 -6.05 -1.54
C ILE A 410 -32.11 -4.69 -1.07
N ARG A 411 -33.23 -4.62 -0.34
CA ARG A 411 -33.75 -3.37 0.22
C ARG A 411 -32.78 -2.78 1.26
N ASN A 412 -32.26 -3.59 2.17
CA ASN A 412 -31.29 -3.16 3.18
C ASN A 412 -29.95 -2.75 2.55
N THR A 413 -29.49 -3.50 1.54
CA THR A 413 -28.28 -3.17 0.78
C THR A 413 -28.44 -1.82 0.08
N HIS A 414 -29.56 -1.60 -0.63
CA HIS A 414 -29.83 -0.34 -1.32
C HIS A 414 -29.90 0.85 -0.35
N LYS A 415 -30.59 0.69 0.79
CA LYS A 415 -30.61 1.70 1.86
C LYS A 415 -29.20 2.02 2.35
N TYR A 416 -28.38 1.01 2.63
CA TYR A 416 -27.01 1.22 3.09
C TYR A 416 -26.15 1.94 2.05
N ILE A 417 -26.17 1.52 0.77
CA ILE A 417 -25.45 2.21 -0.33
C ILE A 417 -25.90 3.67 -0.45
N SER A 418 -27.20 3.94 -0.32
CA SER A 418 -27.72 5.30 -0.35
C SER A 418 -27.09 6.18 0.73
N THR A 419 -26.79 5.63 1.92
CA THR A 419 -26.04 6.38 2.96
C THR A 419 -24.58 6.64 2.60
N ILE A 420 -23.93 5.72 1.87
CA ILE A 420 -22.53 5.89 1.41
C ILE A 420 -22.46 7.02 0.37
N LEU A 421 -23.43 7.04 -0.53
CA LEU A 421 -23.51 7.95 -1.67
C LEU A 421 -24.25 9.26 -1.36
N ALA A 422 -24.89 9.40 -0.20
CA ALA A 422 -25.68 10.58 0.16
C ALA A 422 -24.98 11.93 -0.12
N PRO A 423 -23.65 12.10 0.11
CA PRO A 423 -22.96 13.35 -0.22
C PRO A 423 -22.82 13.66 -1.71
N TYR A 424 -23.09 12.68 -2.58
CA TYR A 424 -22.89 12.76 -4.03
C TYR A 424 -24.18 12.66 -4.85
N ILE A 425 -25.27 12.13 -4.27
CA ILE A 425 -26.58 12.02 -4.92
C ILE A 425 -27.12 13.44 -5.19
N LEU A 426 -27.36 13.74 -6.47
CA LEU A 426 -27.90 15.03 -6.89
C LEU A 426 -29.43 14.99 -6.89
N ASN A 427 -30.08 16.07 -6.44
CA ASN A 427 -31.54 16.19 -6.50
C ASN A 427 -32.10 16.10 -7.95
N SER A 428 -31.27 16.41 -8.95
CA SER A 428 -31.61 16.31 -10.36
C SER A 428 -31.45 14.90 -10.94
N ALA A 429 -30.78 13.98 -10.25
CA ALA A 429 -30.53 12.62 -10.72
C ALA A 429 -31.76 11.74 -10.44
N ASN A 430 -32.69 11.72 -11.39
CA ASN A 430 -33.92 10.93 -11.31
C ASN A 430 -34.05 10.03 -12.54
N PRO A 431 -34.58 8.79 -12.40
CA PRO A 431 -34.82 7.92 -13.54
C PRO A 431 -35.88 8.53 -14.48
N PRO A 432 -35.82 8.26 -15.80
CA PRO A 432 -36.80 8.75 -16.75
C PRO A 432 -38.20 8.15 -16.49
N SER A 433 -39.24 8.97 -16.66
CA SER A 433 -40.64 8.66 -16.30
C SER A 433 -41.29 7.49 -17.06
N SER A 434 -40.63 6.93 -18.07
CA SER A 434 -41.13 5.83 -18.90
C SER A 434 -40.33 4.54 -18.68
N LEU A 435 -40.56 3.86 -17.56
CA LEU A 435 -40.16 2.45 -17.40
C LEU A 435 -41.11 1.57 -18.23
N SER A 436 -41.08 1.71 -19.56
CA SER A 436 -41.78 0.79 -20.46
C SER A 436 -40.91 -0.44 -20.67
N SER A 437 -41.43 -1.58 -20.22
CA SER A 437 -41.01 -2.96 -20.44
C SER A 437 -40.29 -3.22 -21.78
N SER A 438 -39.00 -2.93 -21.87
CA SER A 438 -38.18 -3.35 -23.00
C SER A 438 -36.84 -3.88 -22.50
N SER A 439 -36.47 -5.03 -23.05
CA SER A 439 -35.34 -5.90 -22.73
C SER A 439 -33.97 -5.33 -23.14
N LYS A 440 -33.79 -4.00 -23.09
CA LYS A 440 -32.47 -3.38 -23.25
C LYS A 440 -31.78 -3.28 -21.88
N PRO A 441 -30.43 -3.33 -21.81
CA PRO A 441 -29.73 -2.94 -20.60
C PRO A 441 -30.27 -1.59 -20.14
N THR A 442 -30.60 -1.47 -18.85
CA THR A 442 -31.10 -0.20 -18.32
C THR A 442 -30.01 0.84 -18.49
N ASP A 443 -30.32 1.85 -19.30
CA ASP A 443 -29.43 2.97 -19.56
C ASP A 443 -29.35 3.82 -18.28
N LEU A 444 -28.34 3.54 -17.46
CA LEU A 444 -28.09 4.25 -16.20
C LEU A 444 -27.49 5.65 -16.40
N SER A 445 -27.54 6.22 -17.61
CA SER A 445 -26.99 7.54 -17.91
C SER A 445 -27.55 8.67 -17.05
N TRP A 446 -28.78 8.53 -16.53
CA TRP A 446 -29.37 9.49 -15.60
C TRP A 446 -28.60 9.59 -14.27
N ALA A 447 -27.88 8.53 -13.88
CA ALA A 447 -27.05 8.45 -12.68
C ALA A 447 -25.58 8.85 -12.93
N THR A 448 -25.16 9.08 -14.17
CA THR A 448 -23.79 9.48 -14.53
C THR A 448 -23.29 10.70 -13.75
N PRO A 449 -24.08 11.79 -13.55
CA PRO A 449 -23.62 12.92 -12.74
C PRO A 449 -23.25 12.56 -11.29
N VAL A 450 -23.93 11.56 -10.70
CA VAL A 450 -23.62 11.05 -9.35
C VAL A 450 -22.31 10.26 -9.38
N PHE A 451 -22.12 9.45 -10.42
CA PHE A 451 -20.88 8.69 -10.65
C PHE A 451 -19.68 9.64 -10.81
N GLU A 452 -19.76 10.62 -11.71
CA GLU A 452 -18.72 11.62 -11.95
C GLU A 452 -18.32 12.35 -10.67
N ASN A 453 -19.31 12.81 -9.90
CA ASN A 453 -19.06 13.55 -8.66
C ASN A 453 -18.41 12.65 -7.60
N CYS A 454 -18.94 11.45 -7.38
CA CYS A 454 -18.38 10.48 -6.44
C CYS A 454 -16.92 10.15 -6.75
N ALA A 455 -16.61 9.89 -8.03
CA ALA A 455 -15.30 9.39 -8.44
C ALA A 455 -14.21 10.46 -8.47
N SER A 456 -14.57 11.73 -8.74
CA SER A 456 -13.58 12.80 -8.97
C SER A 456 -13.38 13.75 -7.78
N ILE A 457 -14.24 13.72 -6.76
CA ILE A 457 -14.27 14.76 -5.72
C ILE A 457 -12.93 14.97 -5.00
N HIS A 458 -12.17 13.90 -4.76
CA HIS A 458 -10.91 13.95 -4.01
C HIS A 458 -9.74 14.53 -4.82
N THR A 459 -9.80 14.47 -6.14
CA THR A 459 -8.69 14.84 -7.04
C THR A 459 -9.03 16.00 -7.95
N LYS A 460 -10.31 16.41 -8.04
CA LYS A 460 -10.78 17.50 -8.89
C LYS A 460 -9.97 18.79 -8.75
N TYR A 461 -9.62 19.17 -7.51
CA TYR A 461 -8.81 20.36 -7.25
C TYR A 461 -7.35 20.21 -7.71
N THR A 462 -6.80 18.99 -7.65
CA THR A 462 -5.39 18.72 -8.02
C THR A 462 -5.11 18.95 -9.50
N ALA A 463 -6.14 18.99 -10.35
CA ALA A 463 -6.02 19.32 -11.77
C ALA A 463 -5.46 20.74 -12.02
N HIS A 464 -5.56 21.64 -11.03
CA HIS A 464 -5.01 23.00 -11.09
C HIS A 464 -3.58 23.11 -10.55
N LEU A 465 -3.05 22.03 -9.95
CA LEU A 465 -1.74 22.01 -9.33
C LEU A 465 -0.68 21.52 -10.32
N ARG A 466 0.53 22.04 -10.16
CA ARG A 466 1.71 21.48 -10.83
C ARG A 466 2.19 20.31 -10.00
N LEU A 467 1.93 19.09 -10.49
CA LEU A 467 2.32 17.85 -9.84
C LEU A 467 3.68 17.38 -10.36
N THR A 468 4.51 16.80 -9.49
CA THR A 468 5.63 15.96 -9.95
C THR A 468 5.09 14.73 -10.69
N ARG A 469 5.98 14.02 -11.40
CA ARG A 469 5.63 12.74 -12.04
C ARG A 469 5.05 11.73 -11.04
N SER A 470 5.63 11.64 -9.84
CA SER A 470 5.16 10.71 -8.81
C SER A 470 3.83 11.14 -8.19
N GLU A 471 3.63 12.45 -7.98
CA GLU A 471 2.34 12.97 -7.50
C GLU A 471 1.22 12.73 -8.53
N ALA A 472 1.49 12.92 -9.82
CA ALA A 472 0.55 12.58 -10.88
C ALA A 472 0.22 11.08 -10.88
N LEU A 473 1.22 10.21 -10.67
CA LEU A 473 1.02 8.77 -10.56
C LEU A 473 0.13 8.40 -9.36
N ILE A 474 0.33 9.03 -8.19
CA ILE A 474 -0.53 8.82 -7.02
C ILE A 474 -1.95 9.30 -7.32
N ARG A 475 -2.11 10.52 -7.85
CA ARG A 475 -3.41 11.06 -8.25
C ARG A 475 -4.16 10.10 -9.17
N ASP A 476 -3.49 9.61 -10.22
CA ASP A 476 -4.10 8.71 -11.21
C ASP A 476 -4.49 7.37 -10.59
N SER A 477 -3.74 6.89 -9.59
CA SER A 477 -4.09 5.70 -8.81
C SER A 477 -5.35 5.92 -7.95
N VAL A 478 -5.50 7.09 -7.34
CA VAL A 478 -6.70 7.49 -6.57
C VAL A 478 -7.90 7.61 -7.48
N ASP A 479 -7.74 8.27 -8.64
CA ASP A 479 -8.77 8.37 -9.68
C ASP A 479 -9.24 6.99 -10.12
N SER A 480 -8.31 6.06 -10.39
CA SER A 480 -8.64 4.70 -10.81
C SER A 480 -9.44 3.94 -9.75
N VAL A 481 -9.03 4.03 -8.48
CA VAL A 481 -9.71 3.35 -7.36
C VAL A 481 -11.09 3.93 -7.09
N LEU A 482 -11.21 5.26 -7.02
CA LEU A 482 -12.49 5.92 -6.80
C LEU A 482 -13.45 5.74 -7.98
N HIS A 483 -12.91 5.75 -9.20
CA HIS A 483 -13.70 5.44 -10.39
C HIS A 483 -14.34 4.07 -10.27
N GLU A 484 -13.57 3.03 -9.96
CA GLU A 484 -14.11 1.68 -9.87
C GLU A 484 -15.06 1.47 -8.67
N ILE A 485 -14.74 2.04 -7.51
CA ILE A 485 -15.64 2.04 -6.35
C ILE A 485 -16.98 2.71 -6.71
N CYS A 486 -16.93 3.92 -7.27
CA CYS A 486 -18.13 4.69 -7.55
C CYS A 486 -18.92 4.09 -8.72
N ARG A 487 -18.27 3.52 -9.75
CA ARG A 487 -18.95 2.81 -10.85
C ARG A 487 -19.85 1.70 -10.31
N VAL A 488 -19.29 0.88 -9.41
CA VAL A 488 -20.02 -0.25 -8.82
C VAL A 488 -21.09 0.23 -7.85
N LEU A 489 -20.76 1.12 -6.91
CA LEU A 489 -21.73 1.57 -5.89
C LEU A 489 -22.87 2.38 -6.50
N VAL A 490 -22.59 3.31 -7.40
CA VAL A 490 -23.62 4.11 -8.08
C VAL A 490 -24.44 3.23 -9.02
N GLY A 491 -23.83 2.26 -9.71
CA GLY A 491 -24.57 1.33 -10.57
C GLY A 491 -25.55 0.45 -9.77
N VAL A 492 -25.14 -0.06 -8.61
CA VAL A 492 -26.02 -0.83 -7.71
C VAL A 492 -27.12 0.06 -7.11
N TRP A 493 -26.79 1.29 -6.73
CA TRP A 493 -27.76 2.26 -6.26
C TRP A 493 -28.82 2.57 -7.33
N ALA A 494 -28.39 2.94 -8.54
CA ALA A 494 -29.27 3.32 -9.64
C ALA A 494 -30.19 2.16 -10.05
N GLU A 495 -29.68 0.91 -10.12
CA GLU A 495 -30.52 -0.27 -10.34
C GLU A 495 -31.58 -0.43 -9.23
N GLY A 496 -31.24 -0.16 -7.97
CA GLY A 496 -32.20 -0.17 -6.88
C GLY A 496 -33.28 0.91 -6.98
N VAL A 497 -32.94 2.10 -7.50
CA VAL A 497 -33.90 3.18 -7.78
C VAL A 497 -34.88 2.76 -8.89
N GLU A 498 -34.38 2.18 -9.98
CA GLU A 498 -35.23 1.69 -11.08
C GLU A 498 -36.13 0.51 -10.67
N LEU A 499 -35.67 -0.29 -9.71
CA LEU A 499 -36.48 -1.31 -9.04
C LEU A 499 -37.49 -0.74 -8.04
N GLY A 500 -37.54 0.57 -7.80
CA GLY A 500 -38.49 1.20 -6.88
C GLY A 500 -38.23 0.91 -5.40
N LEU A 501 -36.97 0.66 -5.02
CA LEU A 501 -36.59 0.35 -3.63
C LEU A 501 -36.54 1.57 -2.70
N GLU A 502 -36.66 2.79 -3.22
CA GLU A 502 -36.62 4.04 -2.44
C GLU A 502 -37.91 4.34 -1.65
N GLY A 503 -39.06 3.79 -2.06
CA GLY A 503 -40.35 4.06 -1.44
C GLY A 503 -40.78 3.01 -0.42
N ASP A 504 -41.22 3.45 0.77
CA ASP A 504 -41.91 2.57 1.75
C ASP A 504 -43.27 2.04 1.23
N ASN A 505 -43.82 2.68 0.18
CA ASN A 505 -45.07 2.33 -0.51
C ASN A 505 -44.83 1.88 -1.97
N SER A 506 -43.91 0.95 -2.21
CA SER A 506 -43.90 0.23 -3.49
C SER A 506 -45.24 -0.49 -3.63
N GLY A 507 -46.09 -0.06 -4.57
CA GLY A 507 -47.43 -0.64 -4.77
C GLY A 507 -47.38 -2.16 -4.91
N PRO A 508 -48.47 -2.89 -4.59
CA PRO A 508 -48.47 -4.35 -4.49
C PRO A 508 -47.98 -5.06 -5.77
N LEU A 509 -48.23 -4.50 -6.96
CA LEU A 509 -47.79 -5.04 -8.25
C LEU A 509 -46.27 -4.94 -8.48
N ILE A 510 -45.66 -3.81 -8.10
CA ILE A 510 -44.20 -3.62 -8.16
C ILE A 510 -43.53 -4.58 -7.19
N THR A 511 -44.09 -4.71 -5.99
CA THR A 511 -43.59 -5.63 -4.97
C THR A 511 -43.63 -7.10 -5.41
N VAL A 512 -44.67 -7.55 -6.14
CA VAL A 512 -44.77 -8.92 -6.66
C VAL A 512 -43.71 -9.19 -7.74
N HIS A 513 -43.50 -8.27 -8.69
CA HIS A 513 -42.52 -8.48 -9.77
C HIS A 513 -41.06 -8.48 -9.27
N ILE A 514 -40.75 -7.66 -8.25
CA ILE A 514 -39.41 -7.65 -7.63
C ILE A 514 -39.17 -8.96 -6.86
N LYS A 515 -40.19 -9.50 -6.18
CA LYS A 515 -40.08 -10.76 -5.42
C LYS A 515 -39.61 -11.91 -6.30
N ASP A 516 -40.22 -12.11 -7.46
CA ASP A 516 -39.88 -13.21 -8.39
C ASP A 516 -38.43 -13.13 -8.95
N GLY A 517 -37.80 -11.95 -8.87
CA GLY A 517 -36.43 -11.68 -9.32
C GLY A 517 -35.41 -11.39 -8.21
N ALA A 518 -35.83 -11.26 -6.95
CA ALA A 518 -35.00 -10.69 -5.87
C ALA A 518 -33.70 -11.47 -5.65
N LYS A 519 -33.75 -12.80 -5.71
CA LYS A 519 -32.54 -13.63 -5.56
C LYS A 519 -31.54 -13.42 -6.70
N LYS A 520 -32.01 -13.21 -7.93
CA LYS A 520 -31.14 -12.92 -9.08
C LYS A 520 -30.44 -11.56 -8.90
N VAL A 521 -31.17 -10.56 -8.43
CA VAL A 521 -30.62 -9.23 -8.10
C VAL A 521 -29.59 -9.33 -6.97
N GLN A 522 -29.91 -10.03 -5.88
CA GLN A 522 -28.97 -10.29 -4.78
C GLN A 522 -27.68 -10.93 -5.29
N THR A 523 -27.77 -11.99 -6.11
CA THR A 523 -26.59 -12.66 -6.68
C THR A 523 -25.80 -11.74 -7.61
N LYS A 524 -26.48 -10.91 -8.41
CA LYS A 524 -25.83 -9.91 -9.28
C LYS A 524 -25.07 -8.87 -8.47
N TRP A 525 -25.68 -8.27 -7.45
CA TRP A 525 -25.06 -7.27 -6.58
C TRP A 525 -23.93 -7.86 -5.76
N SER A 526 -24.13 -9.07 -5.22
CA SER A 526 -23.07 -9.83 -4.53
C SER A 526 -21.85 -10.03 -5.43
N ARG A 527 -22.05 -10.42 -6.70
CA ARG A 527 -20.95 -10.56 -7.67
C ARG A 527 -20.23 -9.23 -7.93
N LYS A 528 -20.97 -8.13 -8.11
CA LYS A 528 -20.39 -6.79 -8.33
C LYS A 528 -19.55 -6.32 -7.13
N ILE A 529 -20.07 -6.45 -5.90
CA ILE A 529 -19.34 -6.05 -4.69
C ILE A 529 -18.13 -6.95 -4.44
N ASN A 530 -18.27 -8.27 -4.58
CA ASN A 530 -17.14 -9.19 -4.44
C ASN A 530 -16.07 -8.98 -5.52
N GLY A 531 -16.48 -8.71 -6.76
CA GLY A 531 -15.57 -8.37 -7.85
C GLY A 531 -14.80 -7.08 -7.58
N LEU A 532 -15.47 -6.03 -7.09
CA LEU A 532 -14.83 -4.79 -6.66
C LEU A 532 -13.81 -5.05 -5.55
N MET A 533 -14.19 -5.77 -4.50
CA MET A 533 -13.28 -6.08 -3.40
C MET A 533 -12.09 -6.93 -3.87
N ALA A 534 -12.31 -7.90 -4.76
CA ALA A 534 -11.22 -8.69 -5.34
C ALA A 534 -10.27 -7.84 -6.20
N TRP A 535 -10.78 -6.85 -6.94
CA TRP A 535 -9.97 -5.92 -7.72
C TRP A 535 -9.19 -4.94 -6.84
N LEU A 536 -9.82 -4.40 -5.79
CA LEU A 536 -9.17 -3.51 -4.83
C LEU A 536 -8.07 -4.23 -4.05
N ASP A 537 -8.33 -5.48 -3.64
CA ASP A 537 -7.39 -6.38 -2.98
C ASP A 537 -6.73 -5.78 -1.71
N TRP A 538 -7.48 -4.95 -0.96
CA TRP A 538 -6.95 -4.17 0.15
C TRP A 538 -6.50 -5.00 1.34
N ASN A 539 -5.36 -4.62 1.92
CA ASN A 539 -4.73 -5.33 3.05
C ASN A 539 -5.55 -5.30 4.34
N VAL A 540 -6.37 -4.24 4.53
CA VAL A 540 -7.25 -4.06 5.70
C VAL A 540 -8.26 -5.21 5.88
N TRP A 541 -8.62 -5.93 4.82
CA TRP A 541 -9.57 -7.04 4.91
C TRP A 541 -8.93 -8.36 5.35
N VAL A 542 -7.60 -8.47 5.27
CA VAL A 542 -6.83 -9.63 5.71
C VAL A 542 -6.55 -9.50 7.20
N LYS A 543 -7.39 -10.15 8.01
CA LYS A 543 -7.37 -10.11 9.47
C LYS A 543 -7.83 -11.43 10.06
N CYS A 544 -7.41 -11.74 11.29
CA CYS A 544 -7.90 -12.92 12.00
C CYS A 544 -9.40 -12.79 12.28
N ARG A 545 -10.16 -13.84 11.96
CA ARG A 545 -11.60 -13.94 12.21
C ARG A 545 -11.93 -15.29 12.87
N PRO A 546 -12.48 -15.30 14.10
CA PRO A 546 -12.71 -14.16 14.99
C PRO A 546 -11.40 -13.44 15.37
N ALA A 547 -11.51 -12.24 15.94
CA ALA A 547 -10.35 -11.55 16.49
C ALA A 547 -9.68 -12.41 17.56
N CYS A 548 -8.35 -12.35 17.64
CA CYS A 548 -7.58 -13.15 18.58
C CYS A 548 -7.87 -12.78 20.04
N GLY A 549 -7.75 -13.76 20.94
CA GLY A 549 -7.90 -13.55 22.38
C GLY A 549 -6.78 -12.68 22.95
N PHE A 550 -6.91 -12.28 24.22
CA PHE A 550 -5.92 -11.43 24.88
C PHE A 550 -4.53 -12.09 24.99
N GLU A 551 -4.50 -13.41 25.13
CA GLU A 551 -3.30 -14.23 25.21
C GLU A 551 -2.67 -14.54 23.85
N ASP A 552 -3.31 -14.08 22.77
CA ASP A 552 -2.91 -14.34 21.40
C ASP A 552 -2.65 -13.02 20.66
N MET A 553 -1.89 -13.10 19.58
CA MET A 553 -1.79 -12.05 18.58
C MET A 553 -2.13 -12.61 17.21
N CYS A 554 -2.80 -11.82 16.38
CA CYS A 554 -2.98 -12.18 14.98
C CYS A 554 -1.61 -12.27 14.32
N TRP A 555 -1.38 -13.17 13.39
CA TRP A 555 -0.08 -13.37 12.78
C TRP A 555 -0.26 -13.79 11.34
N LEU A 556 0.53 -13.20 10.45
CA LEU A 556 0.58 -13.60 9.06
C LEU A 556 1.82 -14.50 8.90
N PRO A 557 1.63 -15.80 8.63
CA PRO A 557 2.69 -16.80 8.63
C PRO A 557 3.61 -16.60 7.44
N THR A 558 4.72 -15.90 7.66
CA THR A 558 5.77 -15.65 6.67
C THR A 558 7.15 -15.84 7.29
N TRP A 559 8.20 -15.42 6.57
CA TRP A 559 9.56 -15.40 7.08
C TRP A 559 9.66 -14.64 8.43
N PRO A 560 10.46 -15.14 9.39
CA PRO A 560 11.19 -16.41 9.41
C PRO A 560 10.43 -17.53 10.14
N GLY A 561 9.14 -17.36 10.46
CA GLY A 561 8.30 -18.37 11.11
C GLY A 561 7.82 -19.49 10.18
N TRP A 562 8.36 -19.55 8.96
CA TRP A 562 8.18 -20.66 8.04
C TRP A 562 9.10 -21.80 8.45
N PRO A 563 8.66 -23.07 8.49
CA PRO A 563 9.59 -24.18 8.48
C PRO A 563 10.33 -24.11 7.14
N TRP A 564 11.54 -23.58 7.15
CA TRP A 564 12.51 -23.64 6.04
C TRP A 564 12.63 -25.06 5.46
N THR A 565 12.25 -26.07 6.24
CA THR A 565 12.47 -27.48 6.01
C THR A 565 11.51 -28.16 5.03
N LYS A 566 10.27 -27.67 4.78
CA LYS A 566 9.34 -28.44 3.92
C LYS A 566 9.40 -28.17 2.42
N HIS A 567 9.96 -27.03 1.99
CA HIS A 567 9.94 -26.65 0.57
C HIS A 567 11.34 -26.45 -0.06
N ASN A 568 12.41 -26.55 0.74
CA ASN A 568 13.80 -26.51 0.27
C ASN A 568 14.52 -27.86 0.41
N GLU A 569 13.84 -28.93 0.83
CA GLU A 569 14.38 -30.28 0.65
C GLU A 569 14.49 -30.54 -0.86
N ILE A 570 15.73 -30.62 -1.36
CA ILE A 570 16.05 -31.08 -2.71
C ILE A 570 15.39 -32.47 -2.87
N GLY A 571 14.23 -32.52 -3.55
CA GLY A 571 13.48 -33.75 -3.79
C GLY A 571 12.09 -33.85 -3.16
N ALA A 572 11.68 -32.92 -2.30
CA ALA A 572 10.29 -32.84 -1.83
C ALA A 572 9.45 -32.03 -2.84
N ASN A 573 8.57 -32.69 -3.58
CA ASN A 573 7.55 -31.97 -4.35
C ASN A 573 6.64 -31.23 -3.35
N PRO A 574 6.53 -29.89 -3.44
CA PRO A 574 5.48 -29.17 -2.72
C PRO A 574 4.14 -29.82 -3.06
N ASP A 575 3.26 -30.02 -2.08
CA ASP A 575 1.87 -30.36 -2.39
C ASP A 575 1.34 -29.28 -3.35
N PRO A 576 0.93 -29.62 -4.58
CA PRO A 576 0.42 -28.65 -5.55
C PRO A 576 -0.81 -27.88 -5.04
N GLN A 577 -1.48 -28.37 -3.99
CA GLN A 577 -2.60 -27.71 -3.32
C GLN A 577 -2.20 -26.81 -2.14
N ASP A 578 -0.95 -26.90 -1.65
CA ASP A 578 -0.45 -26.07 -0.56
C ASP A 578 0.05 -24.72 -1.09
N ASP A 579 -0.90 -23.81 -1.35
CA ASP A 579 -0.64 -22.42 -1.77
C ASP A 579 -0.39 -21.49 -0.56
N TYR A 580 -0.25 -22.03 0.65
CA TYR A 580 -0.19 -21.24 1.88
C TYR A 580 1.07 -20.38 1.97
N TRP A 581 2.21 -20.85 1.43
CA TRP A 581 3.44 -20.06 1.29
C TRP A 581 3.25 -18.86 0.36
N ARG A 582 2.34 -18.97 -0.60
CA ARG A 582 2.09 -17.95 -1.60
C ARG A 582 1.05 -16.96 -1.13
N ARG A 583 -0.04 -17.45 -0.53
CA ARG A 583 -1.18 -16.70 0.03
C ARG A 583 -1.30 -16.95 1.53
N PRO A 584 -0.43 -16.33 2.36
CA PRO A 584 -0.45 -16.59 3.79
C PRO A 584 -1.80 -16.20 4.39
N GLN A 585 -2.34 -17.05 5.25
CA GLN A 585 -3.63 -16.83 5.92
C GLN A 585 -3.40 -16.35 7.36
N PRO A 586 -4.12 -15.31 7.83
CA PRO A 586 -4.01 -14.85 9.21
C PRO A 586 -4.41 -15.93 10.21
N GLN A 587 -3.61 -16.11 11.26
CA GLN A 587 -3.90 -17.02 12.36
C GLN A 587 -3.55 -16.41 13.71
N CYS A 588 -4.20 -16.85 14.78
CA CYS A 588 -3.86 -16.42 16.13
C CYS A 588 -2.71 -17.28 16.66
N ILE A 589 -1.64 -16.64 17.14
CA ILE A 589 -0.53 -17.31 17.84
C ILE A 589 -0.43 -16.80 19.27
N ARG A 590 -0.05 -17.69 20.18
CA ARG A 590 0.02 -17.38 21.61
C ARG A 590 1.21 -16.47 21.92
N ARG A 591 0.96 -15.38 22.65
CA ARG A 591 1.97 -14.38 23.08
C ARG A 591 2.31 -14.39 24.56
N VAL A 592 1.74 -15.31 25.31
CA VAL A 592 2.05 -15.54 26.73
C VAL A 592 2.66 -16.93 26.91
N PHE A 593 3.52 -17.10 27.91
CA PHE A 593 4.19 -18.38 28.13
C PHE A 593 3.19 -19.52 28.47
N PRO A 594 3.43 -20.75 28.00
CA PRO A 594 4.47 -21.13 27.03
C PRO A 594 4.17 -20.59 25.63
N LEU A 595 5.17 -19.96 24.99
CA LEU A 595 5.02 -19.41 23.64
C LEU A 595 4.81 -20.53 22.62
N GLN A 596 4.00 -20.26 21.59
CA GLN A 596 3.72 -21.19 20.50
C GLN A 596 3.98 -20.50 19.16
N TYR A 597 4.90 -21.05 18.36
CA TYR A 597 5.27 -20.50 17.05
C TYR A 597 4.47 -21.11 15.89
N LEU A 598 3.90 -22.28 16.11
CA LEU A 598 3.13 -23.04 15.14
C LEU A 598 1.89 -23.63 15.84
N PRO A 599 0.71 -23.61 15.20
CA PRO A 599 -0.45 -24.35 15.67
C PRO A 599 -0.23 -25.88 15.63
#